data_AF-A0A813LUX7-F1
#
_entry.id   AF-A0A813LUX7-F1
#
_cell.length_a   1.000
_cell.length_b   1.000
_cell.length_c   1.000
_cell.angle_alpha   90.00
_cell.angle_beta   90.00
_cell.angle_gamma   90.00
#
_symmetry.space_group_name_H-M   'P 1'
#
loop_
_entity.id
_entity.type
_entity.pdbx_description
1 polymer ?
#
loop_
_entity_poly.entity_id
_entity_poly.type
_entity_poly.pdbx_seq_one_letter_code
_entity_poly.pdbx_strand_id
1 'polypeptide(L)'
;MLRNHQAKGTCSHTFGALDTVQVVQMAKYLTSVYVSGWQCSSTASTSNEPGPDVADYPYDTVPNKVDQLFRAQLFHDRKQFEERLRMSPADRAKKPAVDYMNPIIADADTGHGGLTATMKLSKMFIENGAGGIHIEDQKPGTKKCGHMGGKVLVSTGEHTQRLIAIRLQADVLNSALVIVARTDAEAATMIDSNIDPIDHPHIKGATVKGVEPLYEAIQKGTDKDWEQRAGCMTFPDAVASVLKSKGVDASKWLKDSLKMSLPEMRKAAAALGAGEVYFDWDVARSVEGYFRIKGTTDFCVQRAIAWAPYADCIWMETGKPILAQATKFAAEVRAAVPHQMLAYNLSPSFNWDGAGMTDGQMESFIWDLAKLGFCWQFITLAGFHCDALSIDLFARDYAKRGAAAY
;
A
#
# COMPACT_ATOMS: atom_id res chain seq x y z
N MET A 1 18.74 2.03 9.57
CA MET A 1 18.09 0.77 9.97
C MET A 1 17.72 -0.09 8.75
N LEU A 2 16.79 0.33 7.88
CA LEU A 2 16.26 -0.50 6.78
C LEU A 2 17.32 -1.09 5.83
N ARG A 3 18.29 -0.28 5.39
CA ARG A 3 19.42 -0.75 4.55
C ARG A 3 20.20 -1.90 5.20
N ASN A 4 20.38 -1.88 6.53
CA ASN A 4 21.05 -2.96 7.25
C ASN A 4 20.21 -4.23 7.28
N HIS A 5 18.89 -4.10 7.42
CA HIS A 5 17.96 -5.23 7.38
C HIS A 5 17.97 -5.90 6.01
N GLN A 6 17.86 -5.11 4.94
CA GLN A 6 17.96 -5.59 3.56
C GLN A 6 19.28 -6.32 3.30
N ALA A 7 20.42 -5.73 3.68
CA ALA A 7 21.74 -6.33 3.48
C ALA A 7 21.92 -7.66 4.22
N LYS A 8 21.20 -7.88 5.32
CA LYS A 8 21.28 -9.08 6.15
C LYS A 8 20.16 -10.10 5.89
N GLY A 9 19.22 -9.81 4.99
CA GLY A 9 18.02 -10.63 4.81
C GLY A 9 17.15 -10.71 6.07
N THR A 10 17.10 -9.63 6.84
CA THR A 10 16.28 -9.49 8.07
C THR A 10 15.28 -8.35 7.90
N CYS A 11 14.43 -8.10 8.89
CA CYS A 11 13.44 -7.03 8.84
C CYS A 11 13.27 -6.32 10.19
N SER A 12 12.81 -5.07 10.13
CA SER A 12 12.11 -4.42 11.23
C SER A 12 10.62 -4.69 11.03
N HIS A 13 9.96 -5.33 11.99
CA HIS A 13 8.52 -5.58 11.96
C HIS A 13 7.84 -4.84 13.11
N THR A 14 6.65 -4.32 12.88
CA THR A 14 5.90 -3.53 13.86
C THR A 14 4.39 -3.64 13.65
N PHE A 15 3.60 -2.80 14.33
CA PHE A 15 2.17 -2.67 14.08
C PHE A 15 1.68 -1.25 14.32
N GLY A 16 0.44 -0.98 13.90
CA GLY A 16 -0.21 0.31 14.07
C GLY A 16 -0.46 0.65 15.54
N ALA A 17 0.27 1.63 16.07
CA ALA A 17 0.14 2.11 17.45
C ALA A 17 -1.06 3.05 17.58
N LEU A 18 -1.99 2.73 18.48
CA LEU A 18 -3.21 3.53 18.67
C LEU A 18 -2.94 4.80 19.50
N ASP A 19 -2.12 4.68 20.54
CA ASP A 19 -1.94 5.70 21.57
C ASP A 19 -0.53 5.70 22.21
N THR A 20 -0.36 6.61 23.17
CA THR A 20 0.89 6.83 23.90
C THR A 20 1.25 5.70 24.87
N VAL A 21 0.29 4.92 25.36
CA VAL A 21 0.56 3.75 26.21
C VAL A 21 1.13 2.64 25.33
N GLN A 22 0.51 2.37 24.19
CA GLN A 22 0.96 1.34 23.25
C GLN A 22 2.37 1.63 22.75
N VAL A 23 2.67 2.86 22.28
CA VAL A 23 4.00 3.18 21.74
C VAL A 23 5.13 2.99 22.77
N VAL A 24 4.87 3.27 24.05
CA VAL A 24 5.83 3.08 25.15
C VAL A 24 6.05 1.60 25.47
N GLN A 25 5.02 0.76 25.36
CA GLN A 25 5.18 -0.70 25.53
C GLN A 25 5.88 -1.33 24.34
N MET A 26 5.52 -0.91 23.12
CA MET A 26 6.11 -1.38 21.87
C MET A 26 7.63 -1.18 21.84
N ALA A 27 8.12 -0.04 22.34
CA ALA A 27 9.53 0.31 22.34
C ALA A 27 10.47 -0.67 23.07
N LYS A 28 9.90 -1.55 23.91
CA LYS A 28 10.67 -2.60 24.60
C LYS A 28 11.06 -3.76 23.69
N TYR A 29 10.37 -3.93 22.57
CA TYR A 29 10.44 -5.15 21.75
C TYR A 29 10.57 -4.87 20.25
N LEU A 30 10.05 -3.73 19.79
CA LEU A 30 9.99 -3.36 18.37
C LEU A 30 10.97 -2.23 18.06
N THR A 31 11.42 -2.14 16.81
CA THR A 31 12.45 -1.17 16.37
C THR A 31 11.90 -0.04 15.50
N SER A 32 10.60 -0.06 15.23
CA SER A 32 9.88 0.98 14.49
C SER A 32 8.44 1.07 14.99
N VAL A 33 7.74 2.14 14.63
CA VAL A 33 6.32 2.36 14.93
C VAL A 33 5.60 2.64 13.62
N TYR A 34 4.44 2.02 13.42
CA TYR A 34 3.54 2.37 12.31
C TYR A 34 2.40 3.25 12.81
N VAL A 35 2.06 4.29 12.05
CA VAL A 35 0.85 5.10 12.26
C VAL A 35 -0.08 4.90 11.07
N SER A 36 -1.23 4.28 11.34
CA SER A 36 -2.19 3.84 10.33
C SER A 36 -3.24 4.90 10.02
N GLY A 37 -3.47 5.21 8.74
CA GLY A 37 -4.58 6.08 8.30
C GLY A 37 -5.94 5.48 8.66
N TRP A 38 -6.08 4.15 8.50
CA TRP A 38 -7.28 3.41 8.91
C TRP A 38 -7.60 3.59 10.40
N GLN A 39 -6.60 3.42 11.28
CA GLN A 39 -6.82 3.61 12.73
C GLN A 39 -7.18 5.05 13.04
N CYS A 40 -6.53 6.01 12.38
CA CYS A 40 -6.82 7.42 12.57
C CYS A 40 -8.23 7.79 12.11
N SER A 41 -8.70 7.22 11.00
CA SER A 41 -10.08 7.40 10.51
C SER A 41 -11.12 7.06 11.57
N SER A 42 -10.91 5.96 12.31
CA SER A 42 -11.86 5.50 13.31
C SER A 42 -11.66 6.12 14.70
N THR A 43 -10.49 6.70 15.01
CA THR A 43 -10.12 7.03 16.41
C THR A 43 -9.42 8.36 16.63
N ALA A 44 -8.98 9.06 15.57
CA ALA A 44 -8.11 10.23 15.70
C ALA A 44 -8.37 11.35 14.70
N SER A 45 -9.49 11.31 13.94
CA SER A 45 -9.89 12.41 13.07
C SER A 45 -9.91 13.73 13.83
N THR A 46 -9.28 14.77 13.29
CA THR A 46 -9.18 16.09 13.94
C THR A 46 -10.52 16.82 14.04
N SER A 47 -11.51 16.43 13.24
CA SER A 47 -12.89 16.87 13.39
C SER A 47 -13.68 16.11 14.46
N ASN A 48 -13.10 15.06 15.05
CA ASN A 48 -13.75 14.07 15.90
C ASN A 48 -14.88 13.29 15.23
N GLU A 49 -15.01 13.36 13.91
CA GLU A 49 -15.93 12.51 13.14
C GLU A 49 -15.21 11.21 12.75
N PRO A 50 -15.58 10.05 13.33
CA PRO A 50 -14.99 8.78 12.94
C PRO A 50 -15.61 8.27 11.63
N GLY A 51 -14.86 7.46 10.89
CA GLY A 51 -15.35 6.90 9.65
C GLY A 51 -14.59 5.68 9.14
N PRO A 52 -15.10 5.03 8.08
CA PRO A 52 -14.37 3.99 7.37
C PRO A 52 -13.10 4.57 6.73
N ASP A 53 -12.15 3.71 6.38
CA ASP A 53 -10.88 4.11 5.78
C ASP A 53 -11.03 4.57 4.32
N VAL A 54 -11.41 5.83 4.15
CA VAL A 54 -11.60 6.50 2.85
C VAL A 54 -10.82 7.80 2.71
N ALA A 55 -10.00 8.15 3.71
CA ALA A 55 -9.14 9.33 3.73
C ALA A 55 -9.89 10.66 3.47
N ASP A 56 -11.10 10.78 4.00
CA ASP A 56 -11.93 12.00 3.94
C ASP A 56 -11.84 12.86 5.21
N TYR A 57 -11.15 12.38 6.24
CA TYR A 57 -10.76 13.19 7.39
C TYR A 57 -9.82 14.34 6.97
N PRO A 58 -9.78 15.45 7.72
CA PRO A 58 -8.83 16.53 7.45
C PRO A 58 -7.39 16.00 7.46
N TYR A 59 -6.58 16.41 6.48
CA TYR A 59 -5.25 15.81 6.23
C TYR A 59 -4.23 16.03 7.35
N ASP A 60 -4.53 16.86 8.33
CA ASP A 60 -3.73 17.03 9.55
C ASP A 60 -3.92 15.90 10.57
N THR A 61 -4.92 15.05 10.38
CA THR A 61 -5.25 13.90 11.23
C THR A 61 -4.06 12.98 11.51
N VAL A 62 -3.44 12.42 10.46
CA VAL A 62 -2.33 11.48 10.64
C VAL A 62 -1.05 12.17 11.11
N PRO A 63 -0.65 13.35 10.59
CA PRO A 63 0.45 14.12 11.17
C PRO A 63 0.27 14.42 12.65
N ASN A 64 -0.94 14.77 13.11
CA ASN A 64 -1.20 15.05 14.53
C ASN A 64 -1.08 13.77 15.39
N LYS A 65 -1.46 12.60 14.85
CA LYS A 65 -1.17 11.32 15.51
C LYS A 65 0.34 11.08 15.63
N VAL A 66 1.13 11.41 14.60
CA VAL A 66 2.59 11.31 14.66
C VAL A 66 3.15 12.19 15.79
N ASP A 67 2.75 13.48 15.87
CA ASP A 67 3.20 14.36 16.96
C ASP A 67 2.81 13.77 18.33
N GLN A 68 1.56 13.31 18.49
CA GLN A 68 1.10 12.71 19.75
C GLN A 68 2.03 11.57 20.22
N LEU A 69 2.35 10.63 19.33
CA LEU A 69 3.21 9.49 19.68
C LEU A 69 4.67 9.92 19.89
N PHE A 70 5.17 10.81 19.03
CA PHE A 70 6.55 11.30 19.10
C PHE A 70 6.81 12.09 20.39
N ARG A 71 5.85 12.90 20.84
CA ARG A 71 5.94 13.62 22.13
C ARG A 71 6.02 12.64 23.30
N ALA A 72 5.29 11.53 23.25
CA ALA A 72 5.37 10.48 24.27
C ALA A 72 6.73 9.79 24.26
N GLN A 73 7.28 9.44 23.10
CA GLN A 73 8.63 8.88 22.97
C GLN A 73 9.68 9.81 23.58
N LEU A 74 9.66 11.09 23.19
CA LEU A 74 10.57 12.12 23.72
C LEU A 74 10.45 12.27 25.24
N PHE A 75 9.23 12.26 25.77
CA PHE A 75 9.02 12.38 27.21
C PHE A 75 9.56 11.16 27.97
N HIS A 76 9.28 9.95 27.48
CA HIS A 76 9.73 8.72 28.13
C HIS A 76 11.25 8.53 28.05
N ASP A 77 11.88 8.96 26.96
CA ASP A 77 13.34 9.02 26.86
C ASP A 77 13.95 9.94 27.91
N ARG A 78 13.47 11.19 28.03
CA ARG A 78 13.93 12.14 29.07
C ARG A 78 13.71 11.60 30.48
N LYS A 79 12.55 11.01 30.74
CA LYS A 79 12.22 10.41 32.03
C LYS A 79 13.20 9.29 32.39
N GLN A 80 13.47 8.39 31.43
CA GLN A 80 14.42 7.31 31.62
C GLN A 80 15.83 7.85 31.82
N PHE A 81 16.27 8.82 31.02
CA PHE A 81 17.59 9.43 31.14
C PHE A 81 17.80 10.02 32.54
N GLU A 82 16.83 10.78 33.03
CA GLU A 82 16.82 11.36 34.37
C GLU A 82 16.94 10.29 35.47
N GLU A 83 16.10 9.24 35.41
CA GLU A 83 16.13 8.14 36.38
C GLU A 83 17.49 7.44 36.38
N ARG A 84 18.05 7.20 35.20
CA ARG A 84 19.33 6.49 35.02
C ARG A 84 20.53 7.29 35.46
N LEU A 85 20.49 8.63 35.43
CA LEU A 85 21.55 9.48 35.98
C LEU A 85 21.67 9.33 37.50
N ARG A 86 20.56 9.05 38.19
CA ARG A 86 20.53 8.83 39.64
C ARG A 86 20.93 7.41 40.06
N MET A 87 21.04 6.48 39.10
CA MET A 87 21.40 5.09 39.37
C MET A 87 22.90 4.89 39.55
N SER A 88 23.29 3.90 40.36
CA SER A 88 24.66 3.39 40.35
C SER A 88 24.95 2.64 39.04
N PRO A 89 26.22 2.46 38.64
CA PRO A 89 26.56 1.59 37.51
C PRO A 89 25.99 0.17 37.63
N ALA A 90 25.94 -0.38 38.86
CA ALA A 90 25.40 -1.71 39.12
C ALA A 90 23.87 -1.77 38.88
N ASP A 91 23.13 -0.72 39.24
CA ASP A 91 21.68 -0.67 39.01
C ASP A 91 21.35 -0.48 37.53
N ARG A 92 22.14 0.34 36.81
CA ARG A 92 22.02 0.49 35.35
C ARG A 92 22.24 -0.82 34.59
N ALA A 93 23.11 -1.70 35.09
CA ALA A 93 23.34 -3.02 34.49
C ALA A 93 22.14 -3.97 34.71
N LYS A 94 21.43 -3.85 35.83
CA LYS A 94 20.24 -4.67 36.15
C LYS A 94 18.97 -4.19 35.43
N LYS A 95 18.93 -2.93 35.01
CA LYS A 95 17.81 -2.32 34.29
C LYS A 95 18.30 -1.82 32.92
N PRO A 96 18.28 -2.64 31.85
CA PRO A 96 18.64 -2.19 30.52
C PRO A 96 17.81 -0.97 30.09
N ALA A 97 18.43 -0.05 29.35
CA ALA A 97 17.71 1.10 28.80
C ALA A 97 16.77 0.64 27.68
N VAL A 98 15.55 1.16 27.68
CA VAL A 98 14.62 1.03 26.56
C VAL A 98 14.94 2.13 25.54
N ASP A 99 15.01 1.77 24.26
CA ASP A 99 15.12 2.75 23.19
C ASP A 99 13.71 3.24 22.82
N TYR A 100 13.30 4.37 23.42
CA TYR A 100 12.00 4.97 23.13
C TYR A 100 11.96 5.70 21.79
N MET A 101 13.11 6.00 21.18
CA MET A 101 13.22 6.81 19.96
C MET A 101 13.12 5.96 18.69
N ASN A 102 12.19 4.99 18.68
CA ASN A 102 11.95 4.17 17.49
C ASN A 102 11.36 5.03 16.36
N PRO A 103 11.89 4.96 15.13
CA PRO A 103 11.38 5.73 14.00
C PRO A 103 9.91 5.42 13.69
N ILE A 104 9.12 6.48 13.48
CA ILE A 104 7.72 6.38 13.04
C ILE A 104 7.66 6.41 11.52
N ILE A 105 6.97 5.44 10.92
CA ILE A 105 6.53 5.49 9.51
C ILE A 105 5.01 5.66 9.49
N ALA A 106 4.53 6.70 8.82
CA ALA A 106 3.13 7.11 8.86
C ALA A 106 2.44 7.05 7.49
N ASP A 107 1.12 6.93 7.52
CA ASP A 107 0.25 6.88 6.36
C ASP A 107 -0.07 8.28 5.79
N ALA A 108 0.37 8.57 4.58
CA ALA A 108 0.04 9.80 3.86
C ALA A 108 -1.14 9.62 2.88
N ASP A 109 -1.84 8.49 2.95
CA ASP A 109 -2.92 8.09 2.06
C ASP A 109 -2.51 8.27 0.58
N THR A 110 -3.27 9.07 -0.17
CA THR A 110 -3.00 9.41 -1.58
C THR A 110 -2.32 10.77 -1.74
N GLY A 111 -1.95 11.43 -0.63
CA GLY A 111 -1.43 12.80 -0.62
C GLY A 111 -2.49 13.89 -0.43
N HIS A 112 -3.75 13.52 -0.15
CA HIS A 112 -4.87 14.41 0.22
C HIS A 112 -5.19 15.54 -0.77
N GLY A 113 -4.87 15.34 -2.05
CA GLY A 113 -5.16 16.30 -3.11
C GLY A 113 -4.10 16.30 -4.20
N GLY A 114 -3.89 17.46 -4.83
CA GLY A 114 -2.81 17.65 -5.80
C GLY A 114 -1.43 17.84 -5.16
N LEU A 115 -0.41 18.07 -5.97
CA LEU A 115 1.00 18.11 -5.53
C LEU A 115 1.28 19.12 -4.41
N THR A 116 0.61 20.28 -4.40
CA THR A 116 0.79 21.28 -3.34
C THR A 116 0.21 20.82 -2.00
N ALA A 117 -0.87 20.04 -2.00
CA ALA A 117 -1.40 19.38 -0.80
C ALA A 117 -0.43 18.30 -0.32
N THR A 118 0.11 17.49 -1.24
CA THR A 118 1.13 16.47 -0.94
C THR A 118 2.38 17.08 -0.28
N MET A 119 2.86 18.23 -0.78
CA MET A 119 3.98 18.95 -0.15
C MET A 119 3.61 19.47 1.25
N LYS A 120 2.45 20.11 1.43
CA LYS A 120 2.00 20.59 2.75
C LYS A 120 1.86 19.45 3.75
N LEU A 121 1.29 18.32 3.34
CA LEU A 121 1.16 17.13 4.16
C LEU A 121 2.54 16.58 4.57
N SER A 122 3.48 16.50 3.61
CA SER A 122 4.86 16.05 3.87
C SER A 122 5.60 16.97 4.86
N LYS A 123 5.40 18.29 4.74
CA LYS A 123 5.94 19.26 5.69
C LYS A 123 5.43 18.99 7.10
N MET A 124 4.12 18.79 7.28
CA MET A 124 3.53 18.50 8.59
C MET A 124 4.08 17.21 9.19
N PHE A 125 4.23 16.15 8.38
CA PHE A 125 4.84 14.91 8.86
C PHE A 125 6.27 15.11 9.36
N ILE A 126 7.10 15.83 8.61
CA ILE A 126 8.49 16.12 9.00
C ILE A 126 8.52 16.95 10.29
N GLU A 127 7.71 18.00 10.39
CA GLU A 127 7.64 18.88 11.57
C GLU A 127 7.14 18.14 12.82
N ASN A 128 6.26 17.15 12.64
CA ASN A 128 5.68 16.36 13.72
C ASN A 128 6.51 15.13 14.12
N GLY A 129 7.63 14.86 13.43
CA GLY A 129 8.61 13.84 13.83
C GLY A 129 8.52 12.50 13.09
N ALA A 130 7.90 12.44 11.91
CA ALA A 130 7.91 11.25 11.08
C ALA A 130 9.34 10.93 10.58
N GLY A 131 9.78 9.67 10.76
CA GLY A 131 11.02 9.15 10.17
C GLY A 131 10.83 8.67 8.73
N GLY A 132 9.58 8.36 8.36
CA GLY A 132 9.18 8.07 6.99
C GLY A 132 7.67 8.20 6.81
N ILE A 133 7.24 8.25 5.56
CA ILE A 133 5.83 8.19 5.19
C ILE A 133 5.62 7.21 4.04
N HIS A 134 4.44 6.62 3.95
CA HIS A 134 4.00 5.90 2.76
C HIS A 134 2.87 6.65 2.06
N ILE A 135 2.84 6.56 0.74
CA ILE A 135 1.81 7.17 -0.12
C ILE A 135 1.39 6.17 -1.20
N GLU A 136 0.11 6.15 -1.57
CA GLU A 136 -0.45 5.17 -2.51
C GLU A 136 -0.96 5.77 -3.82
N ASP A 137 -1.02 4.93 -4.85
CA ASP A 137 -1.40 5.26 -6.23
C ASP A 137 -2.91 5.24 -6.49
N GLN A 138 -3.74 5.25 -5.43
CA GLN A 138 -5.17 5.48 -5.57
C GLN A 138 -5.49 6.96 -5.85
N LYS A 139 -6.69 7.21 -6.39
CA LYS A 139 -7.22 8.55 -6.62
C LYS A 139 -7.90 9.10 -5.35
N PRO A 140 -7.50 10.29 -4.84
CA PRO A 140 -8.18 10.96 -3.73
C PRO A 140 -9.69 11.13 -3.99
N GLY A 141 -10.51 11.05 -2.95
CA GLY A 141 -11.98 11.07 -3.05
C GLY A 141 -12.61 9.72 -3.46
N THR A 142 -11.81 8.79 -3.98
CA THR A 142 -12.20 7.39 -4.22
C THR A 142 -11.30 6.40 -3.48
N LYS A 143 -10.44 6.91 -2.59
CA LYS A 143 -9.54 6.11 -1.76
C LYS A 143 -10.35 5.13 -0.94
N LYS A 144 -9.88 3.88 -0.88
CA LYS A 144 -10.45 2.84 -0.03
C LYS A 144 -9.33 2.05 0.65
N CYS A 145 -9.69 1.36 1.74
CA CYS A 145 -8.85 0.31 2.30
C CYS A 145 -8.42 -0.68 1.21
N GLY A 146 -7.17 -1.17 1.29
CA GLY A 146 -6.55 -2.04 0.28
C GLY A 146 -7.30 -3.35 -0.01
N HIS A 147 -8.18 -3.76 0.92
CA HIS A 147 -8.97 -4.99 0.85
C HIS A 147 -10.42 -4.75 0.39
N MET A 148 -10.81 -3.50 0.09
CA MET A 148 -12.13 -3.17 -0.45
C MET A 148 -12.14 -3.21 -1.97
N GLY A 149 -13.28 -3.59 -2.55
CA GLY A 149 -13.50 -3.52 -4.00
C GLY A 149 -13.68 -2.09 -4.51
N GLY A 150 -13.50 -1.90 -5.82
CA GLY A 150 -13.75 -0.62 -6.49
C GLY A 150 -12.65 0.42 -6.30
N LYS A 151 -11.40 -0.01 -6.11
CA LYS A 151 -10.22 0.88 -6.07
C LYS A 151 -9.99 1.51 -7.44
N VAL A 152 -9.77 2.82 -7.43
CA VAL A 152 -9.47 3.64 -8.61
C VAL A 152 -8.03 4.10 -8.51
N LEU A 153 -7.19 3.69 -9.45
CA LEU A 153 -5.81 4.15 -9.53
C LEU A 153 -5.72 5.52 -10.23
N VAL A 154 -4.65 6.23 -9.95
CA VAL A 154 -4.14 7.28 -10.84
C VAL A 154 -3.12 6.72 -11.82
N SER A 155 -2.81 7.50 -12.86
CA SER A 155 -1.72 7.17 -13.79
C SER A 155 -0.39 6.94 -13.06
N THR A 156 0.45 6.05 -13.60
CA THR A 156 1.79 5.78 -13.04
C THR A 156 2.62 7.07 -12.90
N GLY A 157 2.52 7.97 -13.89
CA GLY A 157 3.15 9.29 -13.90
C GLY A 157 2.62 10.25 -12.82
N GLU A 158 1.31 10.26 -12.53
CA GLU A 158 0.78 11.10 -11.44
C GLU A 158 1.35 10.68 -10.09
N HIS A 159 1.38 9.38 -9.79
CA HIS A 159 1.97 8.90 -8.54
C HIS A 159 3.48 9.21 -8.47
N THR A 160 4.19 9.14 -9.61
CA THR A 160 5.59 9.58 -9.71
C THR A 160 5.75 11.04 -9.30
N GLN A 161 4.86 11.93 -9.74
CA GLN A 161 4.90 13.35 -9.34
C GLN A 161 4.66 13.54 -7.84
N ARG A 162 3.80 12.71 -7.22
CA ARG A 162 3.60 12.74 -5.75
C ARG A 162 4.89 12.38 -5.01
N LEU A 163 5.59 11.33 -5.44
CA LEU A 163 6.87 10.92 -4.84
C LEU A 163 7.93 12.02 -4.96
N ILE A 164 8.04 12.65 -6.14
CA ILE A 164 8.94 13.79 -6.37
C ILE A 164 8.56 14.98 -5.48
N ALA A 165 7.27 15.28 -5.32
CA ALA A 165 6.81 16.37 -4.47
C ALA A 165 7.15 16.14 -2.99
N ILE A 166 7.03 14.91 -2.49
CA ILE A 166 7.46 14.53 -1.14
C ILE A 166 8.97 14.75 -0.98
N ARG A 167 9.78 14.24 -1.94
CA ARG A 167 11.24 14.39 -1.91
C ARG A 167 11.64 15.86 -1.93
N LEU A 168 11.07 16.66 -2.82
CA LEU A 168 11.33 18.11 -2.89
C LEU A 168 11.02 18.80 -1.55
N GLN A 169 9.88 18.48 -0.92
CA GLN A 169 9.56 19.07 0.38
C GLN A 169 10.53 18.63 1.48
N ALA A 170 10.97 17.36 1.46
CA ALA A 170 11.97 16.87 2.39
C ALA A 170 13.32 17.57 2.20
N ASP A 171 13.75 17.78 0.96
CA ASP A 171 14.99 18.50 0.62
C ASP A 171 14.93 19.97 1.07
N VAL A 172 13.79 20.65 0.88
CA VAL A 172 13.56 22.03 1.37
C VAL A 172 13.69 22.12 2.89
N LEU A 173 13.26 21.08 3.62
CA LEU A 173 13.37 21.01 5.09
C LEU A 173 14.66 20.36 5.57
N ASN A 174 15.57 20.01 4.66
CA ASN A 174 16.81 19.28 4.96
C ASN A 174 16.57 17.99 5.78
N SER A 175 15.53 17.24 5.41
CA SER A 175 15.12 16.00 6.06
C SER A 175 15.46 14.77 5.22
N ALA A 176 16.02 13.75 5.84
CA ALA A 176 16.27 12.45 5.22
C ALA A 176 15.04 11.52 5.25
N LEU A 177 13.83 12.10 5.16
CA LEU A 177 12.55 11.38 5.23
C LEU A 177 12.56 10.17 4.29
N VAL A 178 12.21 9.00 4.84
CA VAL A 178 12.04 7.77 4.06
C VAL A 178 10.70 7.82 3.33
N ILE A 179 10.71 7.58 2.02
CA ILE A 179 9.51 7.54 1.18
C ILE A 179 9.19 6.09 0.82
N VAL A 180 8.00 5.62 1.17
CA VAL A 180 7.49 4.30 0.78
C VAL A 180 6.40 4.48 -0.27
N ALA A 181 6.62 3.99 -1.50
CA ALA A 181 5.60 3.99 -2.53
C ALA A 181 4.74 2.74 -2.43
N ARG A 182 3.43 2.91 -2.27
CA ARG A 182 2.45 1.83 -2.25
C ARG A 182 1.72 1.75 -3.57
N THR A 183 1.56 0.54 -4.12
CA THR A 183 0.63 0.28 -5.22
C THR A 183 -0.54 -0.60 -4.78
N ASP A 184 -1.74 -0.21 -5.21
CA ASP A 184 -2.98 -0.97 -5.05
C ASP A 184 -3.40 -1.73 -6.33
N ALA A 185 -2.52 -1.75 -7.35
CA ALA A 185 -2.79 -2.30 -8.66
C ALA A 185 -3.03 -3.82 -8.71
N GLU A 186 -2.80 -4.55 -7.61
CA GLU A 186 -3.01 -6.00 -7.54
C GLU A 186 -4.50 -6.35 -7.64
N ALA A 187 -5.34 -5.58 -6.94
CA ALA A 187 -6.77 -5.79 -6.85
C ALA A 187 -7.62 -4.62 -7.37
N ALA A 188 -6.99 -3.56 -7.89
CA ALA A 188 -7.71 -2.44 -8.49
C ALA A 188 -8.42 -2.83 -9.79
N THR A 189 -9.58 -2.22 -10.01
CA THR A 189 -10.45 -2.52 -11.17
C THR A 189 -10.70 -1.30 -12.05
N MET A 190 -10.26 -0.11 -11.61
CA MET A 190 -10.38 1.13 -12.36
C MET A 190 -9.10 1.96 -12.31
N ILE A 191 -8.89 2.80 -13.34
CA ILE A 191 -7.87 3.85 -13.40
C ILE A 191 -8.50 5.13 -13.96
N ASP A 192 -8.08 6.28 -13.47
CA ASP A 192 -8.72 7.55 -13.81
C ASP A 192 -8.34 8.10 -15.19
N SER A 193 -7.21 7.67 -15.73
CA SER A 193 -6.67 8.13 -17.00
C SER A 193 -5.90 7.03 -17.70
N ASN A 194 -5.97 7.04 -19.03
CA ASN A 194 -5.19 6.18 -19.92
C ASN A 194 -3.98 6.92 -20.53
N ILE A 195 -3.53 8.03 -19.93
CA ILE A 195 -2.50 8.88 -20.53
C ILE A 195 -1.10 8.27 -20.48
N ASP A 196 -0.85 7.38 -19.52
CA ASP A 196 0.49 6.82 -19.28
C ASP A 196 0.66 5.48 -20.01
N PRO A 197 1.67 5.37 -20.90
CA PRO A 197 1.99 4.14 -21.60
C PRO A 197 2.20 2.88 -20.75
N ILE A 198 2.69 3.04 -19.51
CA ILE A 198 2.91 1.92 -18.59
C ILE A 198 1.58 1.25 -18.20
N ASP A 199 0.49 2.02 -18.20
CA ASP A 199 -0.83 1.53 -17.79
C ASP A 199 -1.57 0.84 -18.94
N HIS A 200 -1.22 1.14 -20.21
CA HIS A 200 -1.94 0.65 -21.39
C HIS A 200 -2.13 -0.88 -21.45
N PRO A 201 -1.12 -1.74 -21.15
CA PRO A 201 -1.29 -3.19 -21.22
C PRO A 201 -2.33 -3.75 -20.25
N HIS A 202 -2.68 -2.96 -19.23
CA HIS A 202 -3.56 -3.37 -18.14
C HIS A 202 -4.98 -2.82 -18.28
N ILE A 203 -5.21 -1.86 -19.19
CA ILE A 203 -6.54 -1.29 -19.45
C ILE A 203 -7.38 -2.28 -20.25
N LYS A 204 -8.60 -2.52 -19.77
CA LYS A 204 -9.62 -3.31 -20.45
C LYS A 204 -10.39 -2.44 -21.45
N GLY A 205 -10.73 -3.03 -22.59
CA GLY A 205 -11.60 -2.44 -23.59
C GLY A 205 -12.50 -3.47 -24.23
N ALA A 206 -13.55 -2.99 -24.89
CA ALA A 206 -14.43 -3.83 -25.69
C ALA A 206 -13.68 -4.36 -26.91
N THR A 207 -13.84 -5.65 -27.19
CA THR A 207 -13.31 -6.31 -28.39
C THR A 207 -14.39 -6.69 -29.38
N VAL A 208 -15.66 -6.50 -29.02
CA VAL A 208 -16.82 -6.67 -29.92
C VAL A 208 -17.19 -5.32 -30.52
N LYS A 209 -17.18 -5.23 -31.85
CA LYS A 209 -17.57 -4.00 -32.58
C LYS A 209 -19.06 -3.71 -32.38
N GLY A 210 -19.39 -2.43 -32.21
CA GLY A 210 -20.78 -1.95 -32.18
C GLY A 210 -21.53 -2.20 -30.87
N VAL A 211 -20.85 -2.66 -29.81
CA VAL A 211 -21.45 -2.65 -28.46
C VAL A 211 -21.68 -1.22 -28.00
N GLU A 212 -22.77 -0.99 -27.29
CA GLU A 212 -23.09 0.31 -26.71
C GLU A 212 -22.07 0.69 -25.61
N PRO A 213 -21.81 1.99 -25.35
CA PRO A 213 -21.02 2.41 -24.22
C PRO A 213 -21.61 1.91 -22.89
N LEU A 214 -20.75 1.51 -21.93
CA LEU A 214 -21.17 0.98 -20.64
C LEU A 214 -22.08 1.94 -19.86
N TYR A 215 -21.82 3.25 -19.91
CA TYR A 215 -22.68 4.22 -19.22
C TYR A 215 -24.12 4.21 -19.76
N GLU A 216 -24.32 3.95 -21.06
CA GLU A 216 -25.67 3.83 -21.62
C GLU A 216 -26.37 2.56 -21.15
N ALA A 217 -25.63 1.45 -21.08
CA ALA A 217 -26.15 0.21 -20.53
C ALA A 217 -26.57 0.37 -19.07
N ILE A 218 -25.78 1.10 -18.26
CA ILE A 218 -26.12 1.42 -16.86
C ILE A 218 -27.39 2.27 -16.80
N GLN A 219 -27.50 3.33 -17.61
CA GLN A 219 -28.71 4.17 -17.65
C GLN A 219 -29.96 3.39 -18.06
N LYS A 220 -29.82 2.38 -18.93
CA LYS A 220 -30.91 1.51 -19.38
C LYS A 220 -31.17 0.32 -18.45
N GLY A 221 -30.31 0.09 -17.43
CA GLY A 221 -30.38 -1.07 -16.54
C GLY A 221 -30.03 -2.41 -17.21
N THR A 222 -29.26 -2.38 -18.31
CA THR A 222 -28.85 -3.54 -19.12
C THR A 222 -27.34 -3.84 -19.01
N ASP A 223 -26.70 -3.39 -17.92
CA ASP A 223 -25.26 -3.46 -17.68
C ASP A 223 -24.79 -4.81 -17.10
N LYS A 224 -25.70 -5.60 -16.54
CA LYS A 224 -25.38 -6.85 -15.81
C LYS A 224 -24.50 -7.83 -16.58
N ASP A 225 -24.71 -7.95 -17.89
CA ASP A 225 -23.95 -8.84 -18.79
C ASP A 225 -23.06 -8.07 -19.78
N TRP A 226 -22.92 -6.75 -19.61
CA TRP A 226 -22.25 -5.88 -20.57
C TRP A 226 -20.79 -6.29 -20.80
N GLU A 227 -20.04 -6.63 -19.75
CA GLU A 227 -18.65 -7.06 -19.91
C GLU A 227 -18.53 -8.31 -20.79
N GLN A 228 -19.47 -9.26 -20.66
CA GLN A 228 -19.53 -10.46 -21.49
C GLN A 228 -19.90 -10.12 -22.93
N ARG A 229 -20.94 -9.31 -23.13
CA ARG A 229 -21.40 -8.87 -24.47
C ARG A 229 -20.34 -8.07 -25.22
N ALA A 230 -19.59 -7.21 -24.52
CA ALA A 230 -18.54 -6.38 -25.07
C ALA A 230 -17.24 -7.16 -25.35
N GLY A 231 -17.09 -8.38 -24.82
CA GLY A 231 -15.82 -9.11 -24.82
C GLY A 231 -14.73 -8.36 -24.04
N CYS A 232 -15.08 -7.72 -22.93
CA CYS A 232 -14.22 -6.76 -22.24
C CYS A 232 -12.94 -7.43 -21.69
N MET A 233 -11.79 -7.15 -22.29
CA MET A 233 -10.49 -7.71 -21.92
C MET A 233 -9.35 -6.73 -22.20
N THR A 234 -8.12 -7.05 -21.81
CA THR A 234 -6.95 -6.20 -22.13
C THR A 234 -6.54 -6.36 -23.60
N PHE A 235 -5.86 -5.37 -24.18
CA PHE A 235 -5.35 -5.50 -25.55
C PHE A 235 -4.37 -6.68 -25.71
N PRO A 236 -3.44 -6.94 -24.78
CA PRO A 236 -2.62 -8.16 -24.78
C PRO A 236 -3.44 -9.45 -24.84
N ASP A 237 -4.50 -9.58 -24.04
CA ASP A 237 -5.37 -10.76 -24.01
C ASP A 237 -6.15 -10.92 -25.33
N ALA A 238 -6.61 -9.81 -25.92
CA ALA A 238 -7.30 -9.80 -27.21
C ALA A 238 -6.41 -10.32 -28.34
N VAL A 239 -5.18 -9.80 -28.44
CA VAL A 239 -4.18 -10.27 -29.41
C VAL A 239 -3.79 -11.73 -29.14
N ALA A 240 -3.59 -12.11 -27.88
CA ALA A 240 -3.25 -13.49 -27.51
C ALA A 240 -4.34 -14.49 -27.96
N SER A 241 -5.62 -14.09 -27.88
CA SER A 241 -6.74 -14.90 -28.36
C SER A 241 -6.69 -15.11 -29.88
N VAL A 242 -6.32 -14.07 -30.64
CA VAL A 242 -6.14 -14.16 -32.10
C VAL A 242 -4.91 -14.99 -32.48
N LEU A 243 -3.79 -14.87 -31.76
CA LEU A 243 -2.60 -15.69 -32.01
C LEU A 243 -2.87 -17.17 -31.75
N LYS A 244 -3.55 -17.49 -30.64
CA LYS A 244 -3.93 -18.87 -30.29
C LYS A 244 -4.85 -19.50 -31.34
N SER A 245 -5.82 -18.75 -31.89
CA SER A 245 -6.70 -19.28 -32.95
C SER A 245 -5.97 -19.56 -34.26
N LYS A 246 -4.78 -18.97 -34.46
CA LYS A 246 -3.87 -19.23 -35.57
C LYS A 246 -2.78 -20.27 -35.25
N GLY A 247 -2.84 -20.90 -34.07
CA GLY A 247 -1.85 -21.88 -33.62
C GLY A 247 -0.50 -21.30 -33.20
N VAL A 248 -0.44 -20.00 -32.92
CA VAL A 248 0.78 -19.30 -32.48
C VAL A 248 0.82 -19.22 -30.95
N ASP A 249 1.96 -19.57 -30.33
CA ASP A 249 2.17 -19.42 -28.89
C ASP A 249 2.21 -17.92 -28.49
N ALA A 250 1.25 -17.52 -27.66
CA ALA A 250 1.12 -16.15 -27.19
C ALA A 250 1.92 -15.85 -25.91
N SER A 251 2.63 -16.83 -25.33
CA SER A 251 3.32 -16.69 -24.04
C SER A 251 4.39 -15.60 -24.05
N LYS A 252 5.14 -15.48 -25.15
CA LYS A 252 6.12 -14.40 -25.34
C LYS A 252 5.43 -13.03 -25.49
N TRP A 253 4.37 -12.98 -26.31
CA TRP A 253 3.58 -11.75 -26.51
C TRP A 253 3.02 -11.18 -25.20
N LEU A 254 2.43 -12.03 -24.36
CA LEU A 254 1.85 -11.62 -23.08
C LEU A 254 2.89 -11.02 -22.12
N LYS A 255 4.18 -11.39 -22.24
CA LYS A 255 5.27 -10.81 -21.45
C LYS A 255 5.81 -9.53 -22.07
N ASP A 256 6.09 -9.55 -23.38
CA ASP A 256 6.73 -8.44 -24.07
C ASP A 256 5.79 -7.22 -24.17
N SER A 257 4.49 -7.45 -24.33
CA SER A 257 3.47 -6.39 -24.43
C SER A 257 3.32 -5.55 -23.15
N LEU A 258 3.71 -6.07 -21.98
CA LEU A 258 3.68 -5.33 -20.71
C LEU A 258 4.60 -4.10 -20.70
N LYS A 259 5.52 -4.00 -21.67
CA LYS A 259 6.49 -2.90 -21.78
C LYS A 259 6.20 -1.98 -22.98
N MET A 260 4.99 -2.04 -23.52
CA MET A 260 4.62 -1.36 -24.76
C MET A 260 3.40 -0.46 -24.55
N SER A 261 3.43 0.70 -25.17
CA SER A 261 2.23 1.53 -25.35
C SER A 261 1.22 0.85 -26.29
N LEU A 262 -0.05 1.28 -26.28
CA LEU A 262 -1.06 0.74 -27.20
C LEU A 262 -0.66 0.87 -28.69
N PRO A 263 -0.11 2.00 -29.18
CA PRO A 263 0.39 2.09 -30.56
C PRO A 263 1.51 1.07 -30.87
N GLU A 264 2.45 0.87 -29.95
CA GLU A 264 3.53 -0.11 -30.11
C GLU A 264 2.98 -1.54 -30.10
N MET A 265 2.07 -1.85 -29.18
CA MET A 265 1.37 -3.13 -29.13
C MET A 265 0.62 -3.41 -30.44
N ARG A 266 -0.10 -2.43 -31.00
CA ARG A 266 -0.79 -2.60 -32.29
C ARG A 266 0.17 -2.93 -33.43
N LYS A 267 1.30 -2.22 -33.50
CA LYS A 267 2.34 -2.48 -34.50
C LYS A 267 2.97 -3.87 -34.34
N ALA A 268 3.31 -4.25 -33.11
CA ALA A 268 3.90 -5.55 -32.80
C ALA A 268 2.92 -6.71 -33.06
N ALA A 269 1.65 -6.55 -32.69
CA ALA A 269 0.59 -7.53 -32.95
C ALA A 269 0.39 -7.77 -34.45
N ALA A 270 0.39 -6.70 -35.26
CA ALA A 270 0.32 -6.80 -36.72
C ALA A 270 1.51 -7.59 -37.29
N ALA A 271 2.73 -7.33 -36.80
CA ALA A 271 3.94 -8.05 -37.21
C ALA A 271 3.94 -9.54 -36.82
N LEU A 272 3.26 -9.90 -35.73
CA LEU A 272 3.02 -11.29 -35.31
C LEU A 272 1.90 -11.99 -36.11
N GLY A 273 1.32 -11.31 -37.10
CA GLY A 273 0.25 -11.83 -37.92
C GLY A 273 -1.12 -11.81 -37.23
N ALA A 274 -1.31 -11.08 -36.13
CA ALA A 274 -2.63 -10.92 -35.51
C ALA A 274 -3.58 -10.08 -36.39
N GLY A 275 -3.04 -9.23 -37.26
CA GLY A 275 -3.82 -8.30 -38.08
C GLY A 275 -4.39 -7.14 -37.25
N GLU A 276 -5.48 -6.55 -37.73
CA GLU A 276 -6.15 -5.45 -37.03
C GLU A 276 -7.08 -5.99 -35.94
N VAL A 277 -6.62 -5.95 -34.69
CA VAL A 277 -7.43 -6.33 -33.52
C VAL A 277 -8.26 -5.13 -33.07
N TYR A 278 -9.59 -5.27 -33.16
CA TYR A 278 -10.51 -4.27 -32.64
C TYR A 278 -10.42 -4.20 -31.11
N PHE A 279 -10.28 -2.98 -30.60
CA PHE A 279 -10.16 -2.70 -29.18
C PHE A 279 -10.52 -1.25 -28.94
N ASP A 280 -11.49 -1.04 -28.06
CA ASP A 280 -11.97 0.28 -27.64
C ASP A 280 -12.17 0.30 -26.11
N TRP A 281 -11.30 1.02 -25.41
CA TRP A 281 -11.39 1.20 -23.96
C TRP A 281 -12.33 2.33 -23.52
N ASP A 282 -12.77 3.20 -24.44
CA ASP A 282 -13.56 4.39 -24.13
C ASP A 282 -15.02 4.02 -23.92
N VAL A 283 -15.50 3.03 -24.66
CA VAL A 283 -16.83 2.44 -24.46
C VAL A 283 -16.94 1.68 -23.14
N ALA A 284 -15.84 1.27 -22.51
CA ALA A 284 -15.83 0.51 -21.26
C ALA A 284 -15.81 1.39 -19.99
N ARG A 285 -15.80 2.72 -20.14
CA ARG A 285 -15.67 3.64 -19.00
C ARG A 285 -16.86 3.59 -18.06
N SER A 286 -16.58 3.77 -16.77
CA SER A 286 -17.61 3.92 -15.74
C SER A 286 -18.38 5.24 -15.90
N VAL A 287 -19.44 5.43 -15.11
CA VAL A 287 -20.25 6.66 -15.15
C VAL A 287 -19.47 7.90 -14.72
N GLU A 288 -18.43 7.73 -13.91
CA GLU A 288 -17.49 8.78 -13.50
C GLU A 288 -16.42 9.06 -14.56
N GLY A 289 -16.36 8.25 -15.63
CA GLY A 289 -15.38 8.36 -16.70
C GLY A 289 -14.10 7.56 -16.48
N TYR A 290 -14.03 6.69 -15.47
CA TYR A 290 -12.84 5.87 -15.20
C TYR A 290 -12.71 4.72 -16.19
N PHE A 291 -11.48 4.42 -16.59
CA PHE A 291 -11.17 3.25 -17.42
C PHE A 291 -11.16 1.98 -16.57
N ARG A 292 -11.58 0.87 -17.16
CA ARG A 292 -11.50 -0.45 -16.53
C ARG A 292 -10.09 -1.00 -16.65
N ILE A 293 -9.59 -1.66 -15.62
CA ILE A 293 -8.28 -2.31 -15.64
C ILE A 293 -8.36 -3.75 -15.16
N LYS A 294 -7.33 -4.53 -15.49
CA LYS A 294 -7.07 -5.86 -14.94
C LYS A 294 -5.95 -5.75 -13.91
N GLY A 295 -6.33 -5.71 -12.63
CA GLY A 295 -5.37 -5.74 -11.53
C GLY A 295 -4.56 -7.03 -11.54
N THR A 296 -3.23 -6.91 -11.38
CA THR A 296 -2.29 -8.05 -11.42
C THR A 296 -1.01 -7.73 -10.67
N THR A 297 -0.28 -8.77 -10.24
CA THR A 297 1.10 -8.62 -9.75
C THR A 297 2.03 -8.03 -10.82
N ASP A 298 1.83 -8.36 -12.11
CA ASP A 298 2.65 -7.81 -13.20
C ASP A 298 2.48 -6.28 -13.30
N PHE A 299 1.26 -5.79 -13.10
CA PHE A 299 0.99 -4.35 -13.07
C PHE A 299 1.73 -3.68 -11.89
N CYS A 300 1.69 -4.31 -10.73
CA CYS A 300 2.42 -3.84 -9.55
C CYS A 300 3.93 -3.80 -9.79
N VAL A 301 4.49 -4.81 -10.48
CA VAL A 301 5.91 -4.85 -10.84
C VAL A 301 6.28 -3.70 -11.76
N GLN A 302 5.51 -3.43 -12.82
CA GLN A 302 5.80 -2.30 -13.72
C GLN A 302 5.78 -0.96 -12.98
N ARG A 303 4.76 -0.73 -12.15
CA ARG A 303 4.64 0.47 -11.31
C ARG A 303 5.79 0.59 -10.31
N ALA A 304 6.14 -0.49 -9.64
CA ALA A 304 7.26 -0.53 -8.71
C ALA A 304 8.59 -0.15 -9.38
N ILE A 305 8.87 -0.70 -10.56
CA ILE A 305 10.08 -0.38 -11.33
C ILE A 305 10.09 1.10 -11.72
N ALA A 306 8.95 1.65 -12.14
CA ALA A 306 8.82 3.06 -12.51
C ALA A 306 9.06 4.02 -11.33
N TRP A 307 8.68 3.61 -10.11
CA TRP A 307 8.78 4.44 -8.91
C TRP A 307 10.06 4.26 -8.12
N ALA A 308 10.80 3.18 -8.34
CA ALA A 308 12.06 2.88 -7.65
C ALA A 308 13.08 4.05 -7.64
N PRO A 309 13.22 4.89 -8.69
CA PRO A 309 14.11 6.06 -8.64
C PRO A 309 13.66 7.16 -7.66
N TYR A 310 12.40 7.13 -7.21
CA TYR A 310 11.75 8.20 -6.45
C TYR A 310 11.28 7.76 -5.05
N ALA A 311 11.41 6.47 -4.72
CA ALA A 311 10.98 5.89 -3.46
C ALA A 311 12.08 5.05 -2.83
N ASP A 312 12.32 5.24 -1.53
CA ASP A 312 13.30 4.46 -0.78
C ASP A 312 12.85 2.99 -0.62
N CYS A 313 11.55 2.77 -0.49
CA CYS A 313 10.94 1.46 -0.28
C CYS A 313 9.66 1.31 -1.13
N ILE A 314 9.30 0.09 -1.51
CA ILE A 314 8.08 -0.19 -2.28
C ILE A 314 7.22 -1.25 -1.58
N TRP A 315 5.93 -1.01 -1.55
CA TRP A 315 4.91 -1.89 -1.00
C TRP A 315 3.86 -2.20 -2.07
N MET A 316 3.66 -3.48 -2.39
CA MET A 316 2.49 -3.94 -3.14
C MET A 316 1.44 -4.40 -2.15
N GLU A 317 0.26 -3.79 -2.17
CA GLU A 317 -0.85 -4.27 -1.35
C GLU A 317 -1.37 -5.62 -1.89
N THR A 318 -1.66 -6.54 -0.98
CA THR A 318 -2.09 -7.90 -1.32
C THR A 318 -3.39 -8.26 -0.61
N GLY A 319 -4.31 -8.94 -1.29
CA GLY A 319 -5.55 -9.42 -0.67
C GLY A 319 -5.41 -10.67 0.20
N LYS A 320 -4.29 -11.40 0.12
CA LYS A 320 -4.02 -12.65 0.88
C LYS A 320 -2.52 -12.80 1.19
N PRO A 321 -2.12 -13.52 2.26
CA PRO A 321 -0.72 -13.73 2.61
C PRO A 321 -0.07 -14.85 1.77
N ILE A 322 0.09 -14.62 0.45
CA ILE A 322 0.61 -15.63 -0.48
C ILE A 322 2.11 -15.43 -0.72
N LEU A 323 2.94 -16.26 -0.06
CA LEU A 323 4.41 -16.16 -0.18
C LEU A 323 4.92 -16.27 -1.62
N ALA A 324 4.30 -17.13 -2.46
CA ALA A 324 4.70 -17.26 -3.87
C ALA A 324 4.45 -15.98 -4.69
N GLN A 325 3.38 -15.24 -4.38
CA GLN A 325 3.08 -13.96 -5.02
C GLN A 325 4.10 -12.90 -4.58
N ALA A 326 4.40 -12.82 -3.28
CA ALA A 326 5.42 -11.93 -2.75
C ALA A 326 6.82 -12.25 -3.32
N THR A 327 7.13 -13.54 -3.50
CA THR A 327 8.38 -14.01 -4.14
C THR A 327 8.47 -13.55 -5.58
N LYS A 328 7.40 -13.70 -6.37
CA LYS A 328 7.35 -13.20 -7.76
C LYS A 328 7.61 -11.69 -7.81
N PHE A 329 6.85 -10.92 -7.03
CA PHE A 329 6.99 -9.46 -6.99
C PHE A 329 8.41 -9.03 -6.62
N ALA A 330 8.97 -9.58 -5.54
CA ALA A 330 10.31 -9.27 -5.09
C ALA A 330 11.38 -9.65 -6.13
N ALA A 331 11.29 -10.84 -6.72
CA ALA A 331 12.25 -11.33 -7.71
C ALA A 331 12.27 -10.43 -8.95
N GLU A 332 11.11 -10.07 -9.50
CA GLU A 332 11.03 -9.28 -10.72
C GLU A 332 11.42 -7.81 -10.51
N VAL A 333 10.98 -7.18 -9.42
CA VAL A 333 11.40 -5.81 -9.08
C VAL A 333 12.91 -5.76 -8.85
N ARG A 334 13.47 -6.71 -8.09
CA ARG A 334 14.91 -6.73 -7.78
C ARG A 334 15.78 -7.18 -8.96
N ALA A 335 15.22 -7.91 -9.93
CA ALA A 335 15.91 -8.17 -11.19
C ALA A 335 16.13 -6.88 -12.00
N ALA A 336 15.15 -5.97 -11.98
CA ALA A 336 15.26 -4.66 -12.62
C ALA A 336 16.00 -3.63 -11.77
N VAL A 337 15.80 -3.65 -10.45
CA VAL A 337 16.36 -2.69 -9.48
C VAL A 337 16.91 -3.42 -8.24
N PRO A 338 18.14 -3.96 -8.30
CA PRO A 338 18.68 -4.86 -7.26
C PRO A 338 18.74 -4.30 -5.84
N HIS A 339 18.88 -2.98 -5.72
CA HIS A 339 18.99 -2.30 -4.43
C HIS A 339 17.63 -1.93 -3.82
N GLN A 340 16.51 -2.14 -4.52
CA GLN A 340 15.20 -1.71 -4.05
C GLN A 340 14.81 -2.40 -2.74
N MET A 341 14.54 -1.60 -1.70
CA MET A 341 13.95 -2.08 -0.44
C MET A 341 12.46 -2.32 -0.64
N LEU A 342 11.93 -3.33 0.03
CA LEU A 342 10.51 -3.68 -0.04
C LEU A 342 9.86 -3.64 1.35
N ALA A 343 8.57 -3.36 1.37
CA ALA A 343 7.74 -3.39 2.55
C ALA A 343 6.51 -4.29 2.35
N TYR A 344 6.01 -4.87 3.44
CA TYR A 344 4.89 -5.80 3.41
C TYR A 344 3.89 -5.54 4.53
N ASN A 345 2.61 -5.44 4.15
CA ASN A 345 1.49 -5.36 5.08
C ASN A 345 1.04 -6.76 5.51
N LEU A 346 1.28 -7.09 6.77
CA LEU A 346 0.78 -8.30 7.43
C LEU A 346 -0.67 -8.06 7.86
N SER A 347 -1.55 -7.92 6.88
CA SER A 347 -2.89 -7.39 7.08
C SER A 347 -3.71 -8.22 8.09
N PRO A 348 -4.36 -7.58 9.07
CA PRO A 348 -5.34 -8.23 9.94
C PRO A 348 -6.69 -8.45 9.22
N SER A 349 -6.88 -7.94 8.01
CA SER A 349 -8.02 -8.30 7.16
C SER A 349 -7.88 -9.69 6.52
N PHE A 350 -6.69 -10.31 6.61
CA PHE A 350 -6.53 -11.71 6.27
C PHE A 350 -7.15 -12.58 7.36
N ASN A 351 -7.92 -13.59 6.96
CA ASN A 351 -8.15 -14.73 7.83
C ASN A 351 -6.90 -15.62 7.78
N TRP A 352 -5.99 -15.44 8.74
CA TRP A 352 -4.70 -16.16 8.79
C TRP A 352 -4.89 -17.68 8.90
N ASP A 353 -5.78 -18.15 9.77
CA ASP A 353 -6.13 -19.58 9.87
C ASP A 353 -6.80 -20.10 8.58
N GLY A 354 -7.64 -19.26 7.97
CA GLY A 354 -8.32 -19.56 6.71
C GLY A 354 -7.43 -19.45 5.46
N ALA A 355 -6.18 -19.01 5.60
CA ALA A 355 -5.25 -18.86 4.47
C ALA A 355 -4.65 -20.19 4.00
N GLY A 356 -4.91 -21.30 4.72
CA GLY A 356 -4.36 -22.62 4.42
C GLY A 356 -2.88 -22.76 4.81
N MET A 357 -2.40 -21.91 5.71
CA MET A 357 -1.05 -21.98 6.27
C MET A 357 -1.03 -22.91 7.49
N THR A 358 0.06 -23.64 7.68
CA THR A 358 0.34 -24.32 8.95
C THR A 358 0.90 -23.32 9.98
N ASP A 359 0.84 -23.67 11.27
CA ASP A 359 1.43 -22.85 12.34
C ASP A 359 2.90 -22.53 12.07
N GLY A 360 3.69 -23.53 11.66
CA GLY A 360 5.09 -23.32 11.30
C GLY A 360 5.29 -22.39 10.09
N GLN A 361 4.36 -22.38 9.13
CA GLN A 361 4.38 -21.41 8.03
C GLN A 361 4.02 -20.00 8.51
N MET A 362 3.07 -19.85 9.45
CA MET A 362 2.74 -18.56 10.04
C MET A 362 3.92 -18.00 10.86
N GLU A 363 4.56 -18.83 11.68
CA GLU A 363 5.74 -18.46 12.48
C GLU A 363 6.95 -18.03 11.62
N SER A 364 7.14 -18.68 10.46
CA SER A 364 8.26 -18.38 9.56
C SER A 364 8.00 -17.25 8.57
N PHE A 365 6.72 -16.88 8.34
CA PHE A 365 6.31 -15.99 7.24
C PHE A 365 7.06 -14.66 7.19
N ILE A 366 7.19 -13.96 8.32
CA ILE A 366 7.89 -12.67 8.42
C ILE A 366 9.37 -12.81 8.01
N TRP A 367 9.99 -13.89 8.46
CA TRP A 367 11.41 -14.16 8.23
C TRP A 367 11.68 -14.62 6.80
N ASP A 368 10.74 -15.34 6.19
CA ASP A 368 10.83 -15.75 4.80
C ASP A 368 10.64 -14.56 3.86
N LEU A 369 9.69 -13.66 4.15
CA LEU A 369 9.59 -12.37 3.46
C LEU A 369 10.87 -11.53 3.61
N ALA A 370 11.48 -11.49 4.79
CA ALA A 370 12.70 -10.73 5.03
C ALA A 370 13.87 -11.16 4.10
N LYS A 371 14.01 -12.47 3.85
CA LYS A 371 15.03 -13.02 2.93
C LYS A 371 14.81 -12.58 1.47
N LEU A 372 13.58 -12.20 1.09
CA LEU A 372 13.23 -11.71 -0.24
C LEU A 372 13.48 -10.19 -0.40
N GLY A 373 13.87 -9.49 0.67
CA GLY A 373 14.13 -8.05 0.67
C GLY A 373 13.02 -7.20 1.27
N PHE A 374 11.96 -7.81 1.84
CA PHE A 374 10.94 -7.12 2.63
C PHE A 374 11.50 -6.71 4.00
N CYS A 375 12.30 -5.65 4.02
CA CYS A 375 13.07 -5.21 5.18
C CYS A 375 12.26 -4.40 6.20
N TRP A 376 11.04 -4.00 5.86
CA TRP A 376 10.07 -3.40 6.78
C TRP A 376 8.71 -4.08 6.64
N GLN A 377 8.13 -4.53 7.75
CA GLN A 377 6.84 -5.23 7.73
C GLN A 377 5.95 -4.71 8.86
N PHE A 378 4.64 -4.71 8.67
CA PHE A 378 3.76 -4.14 9.68
C PHE A 378 2.37 -4.76 9.66
N ILE A 379 1.76 -4.92 10.84
CA ILE A 379 0.33 -5.23 10.96
C ILE A 379 -0.43 -3.91 11.13
N THR A 380 -1.24 -3.55 10.14
CA THR A 380 -1.86 -2.20 10.08
C THR A 380 -2.75 -1.87 11.28
N LEU A 381 -3.51 -2.83 11.81
CA LEU A 381 -4.57 -2.59 12.80
C LEU A 381 -4.38 -3.32 14.14
N ALA A 382 -3.20 -3.88 14.44
CA ALA A 382 -3.03 -4.69 15.65
C ALA A 382 -3.33 -3.89 16.92
N GLY A 383 -2.91 -2.63 17.02
CA GLY A 383 -3.21 -1.78 18.17
C GLY A 383 -4.70 -1.55 18.39
N PHE A 384 -5.49 -1.51 17.31
CA PHE A 384 -6.95 -1.40 17.38
C PHE A 384 -7.59 -2.72 17.85
N HIS A 385 -7.15 -3.86 17.30
CA HIS A 385 -7.69 -5.17 17.68
C HIS A 385 -7.30 -5.58 19.11
N CYS A 386 -6.07 -5.31 19.53
CA CYS A 386 -5.61 -5.57 20.90
C CYS A 386 -6.40 -4.72 21.91
N ASP A 387 -6.65 -3.44 21.60
CA ASP A 387 -7.45 -2.56 22.44
C ASP A 387 -8.90 -3.06 22.53
N ALA A 388 -9.55 -3.29 21.38
CA ALA A 388 -10.92 -3.77 21.32
C ALA A 388 -11.14 -5.08 22.09
N LEU A 389 -10.24 -6.06 21.92
CA LEU A 389 -10.29 -7.32 22.65
C LEU A 389 -10.15 -7.11 24.17
N SER A 390 -9.15 -6.31 24.58
CA SER A 390 -8.86 -6.09 26.00
C SER A 390 -10.03 -5.37 26.70
N ILE A 391 -10.60 -4.36 26.04
CA ILE A 391 -11.72 -3.58 26.57
C ILE A 391 -13.01 -4.43 26.62
N ASP A 392 -13.32 -5.24 25.60
CA ASP A 392 -14.50 -6.12 25.62
C ASP A 392 -14.44 -7.11 26.78
N LEU A 393 -13.32 -7.83 26.91
CA LEU A 393 -13.13 -8.83 27.96
C LEU A 393 -13.24 -8.19 29.35
N PHE A 394 -12.55 -7.07 29.58
CA PHE A 394 -12.57 -6.39 30.87
C PHE A 394 -13.95 -5.79 31.19
N ALA A 395 -14.58 -5.08 30.26
CA ALA A 395 -15.89 -4.46 30.49
C ALA A 395 -16.96 -5.52 30.79
N ARG A 396 -16.96 -6.63 30.06
CA ARG A 396 -17.87 -7.77 30.27
C ARG A 396 -17.71 -8.38 31.65
N ASP A 397 -16.46 -8.57 32.10
CA ASP A 397 -16.17 -9.18 33.39
C ASP A 397 -16.41 -8.20 34.55
N TYR A 398 -16.04 -6.93 34.38
CA TYR A 398 -16.23 -5.86 35.36
C TYR A 398 -17.70 -5.60 35.64
N ALA A 399 -18.56 -5.63 34.62
CA ALA A 399 -20.01 -5.50 34.77
C ALA A 399 -20.62 -6.62 35.65
N LYS A 400 -19.96 -7.77 35.76
CA LYS A 400 -20.43 -8.92 36.55
C LYS A 400 -19.74 -9.07 37.90
N ARG A 401 -18.42 -8.83 37.95
CA ARG A 401 -17.56 -9.14 39.11
C ARG A 401 -17.06 -7.90 39.84
N GLY A 402 -17.39 -6.70 39.37
CA GLY A 402 -16.93 -5.44 39.96
C GLY A 402 -15.40 -5.40 40.09
N ALA A 403 -14.90 -4.93 41.23
CA ALA A 403 -13.47 -4.80 41.48
C ALA A 403 -12.67 -6.11 41.36
N ALA A 404 -13.30 -7.29 41.47
CA ALA A 404 -12.60 -8.57 41.29
C ALA A 404 -12.25 -8.89 39.82
N ALA A 405 -12.77 -8.13 38.86
CA ALA A 405 -12.36 -8.22 37.45
C ALA A 405 -11.09 -7.41 37.14
N TYR A 406 -10.78 -6.40 37.98
CA TYR A 406 -9.56 -5.61 37.90
C TYR A 406 -8.43 -6.34 38.61
#